data_AF-A0A522WU86-F1
#
_entry.id   AF-A0A522WU86-F1
#
_cell.length_a   1.000
_cell.length_b   1.000
_cell.length_c   1.000
_cell.angle_alpha   90.00
_cell.angle_beta   90.00
_cell.angle_gamma   90.00
#
_symmetry.space_group_name_H-M   'P 1'
#
loop_
_entity.id
_entity.type
_entity.pdbx_description
1 polymer ?
#
loop_
_entity_poly.entity_id
_entity_poly.type
_entity_poly.pdbx_seq_one_letter_code
_entity_poly.pdbx_strand_id
1 'polypeptide(L)'
;MRQTIKAKHELRLYELKKAVNDFLEFSENLTLLQVVNGKAQEMAQAIDALQQLLQQGLAANKLVKALNATEAAALLDEIVDADVVSELEAYMLSAAEGIEDAEVTQFLTEVMDKVERKYNLLLEKAHAYNALLKG
;
A
#
# COMPACT_ATOMS: atom_id res chain seq x y z
N MET A 1 18.85 4.91 -23.25
CA MET A 1 18.48 3.48 -23.30
C MET A 1 16.99 3.34 -23.06
N ARG A 2 16.23 2.65 -23.93
CA ARG A 2 14.84 2.27 -23.61
C ARG A 2 14.89 1.19 -22.53
N GLN A 3 14.29 1.43 -21.36
CA GLN A 3 14.11 0.38 -20.35
C GLN A 3 13.19 -0.73 -20.90
N THR A 4 13.53 -1.99 -20.61
CA THR A 4 12.68 -3.14 -20.95
C THR A 4 11.40 -3.11 -20.11
N ILE A 5 10.33 -3.73 -20.57
CA ILE A 5 9.05 -3.84 -19.82
C ILE A 5 9.30 -4.42 -18.43
N LYS A 6 10.12 -5.48 -18.35
CA LYS A 6 10.54 -6.07 -17.08
C LYS A 6 11.21 -5.05 -16.15
N ALA A 7 12.19 -4.28 -16.64
CA ALA A 7 12.89 -3.28 -15.82
C ALA A 7 11.95 -2.18 -15.29
N LYS A 8 10.90 -1.83 -16.04
CA LYS A 8 9.87 -0.89 -15.55
C LYS A 8 9.05 -1.48 -14.40
N HIS A 9 8.62 -2.74 -14.51
CA HIS A 9 7.89 -3.40 -13.41
C HIS A 9 8.78 -3.60 -12.19
N GLU A 10 10.05 -3.97 -12.37
CA GLU A 10 11.02 -4.13 -11.27
C GLU A 10 11.20 -2.82 -10.51
N LEU A 11 11.39 -1.70 -11.22
CA LEU A 11 11.54 -0.38 -10.59
C LEU A 11 10.28 0.01 -9.80
N ARG A 12 9.09 -0.15 -10.38
CA ARG A 12 7.84 0.24 -9.73
C ARG A 12 7.50 -0.64 -8.52
N LEU A 13 7.71 -1.95 -8.62
CA LEU A 13 7.53 -2.84 -7.46
C LEU A 13 8.56 -2.54 -6.37
N TYR A 14 9.79 -2.15 -6.72
CA TYR A 14 10.78 -1.73 -5.74
C TYR A 14 10.35 -0.46 -5.01
N GLU A 15 9.93 0.57 -5.74
CA GLU A 15 9.42 1.82 -5.16
C GLU A 15 8.21 1.58 -4.25
N LEU A 16 7.27 0.73 -4.70
CA LEU A 16 6.10 0.36 -3.92
C LEU A 16 6.48 -0.45 -2.66
N LYS A 17 7.35 -1.45 -2.77
CA LYS A 17 7.83 -2.24 -1.62
C LYS A 17 8.49 -1.35 -0.58
N LYS A 18 9.30 -0.39 -1.02
CA LYS A 18 9.94 0.58 -0.11
C LYS A 18 8.89 1.39 0.64
N ALA A 19 7.93 1.97 -0.05
CA ALA A 19 6.87 2.74 0.59
C ALA A 19 6.07 1.88 1.60
N VAL A 20 5.74 0.64 1.23
CA VAL A 20 5.06 -0.32 2.12
C VAL A 20 5.86 -0.60 3.38
N ASN A 21 7.16 -0.87 3.25
CA ASN A 21 8.02 -1.11 4.41
C ASN A 21 8.13 0.13 5.31
N ASP A 22 8.28 1.34 4.72
CA ASP A 22 8.33 2.60 5.47
C ASP A 22 7.01 2.90 6.22
N PHE A 23 5.88 2.36 5.75
CA PHE A 23 4.58 2.45 6.43
C PHE A 23 4.43 1.38 7.51
N LEU A 24 4.89 0.15 7.24
CA LEU A 24 4.87 -0.94 8.21
C LEU A 24 5.70 -0.61 9.45
N GLU A 25 6.92 -0.08 9.28
CA GLU A 25 7.78 0.37 10.38
C GLU A 25 7.09 1.49 11.20
N PHE A 26 6.42 2.42 10.51
CA PHE A 26 5.70 3.51 11.18
C PHE A 26 4.50 3.03 12.00
N SER A 27 3.82 1.97 11.54
CA SER A 27 2.58 1.47 12.15
C SER A 27 2.81 0.26 13.06
N GLU A 28 4.05 -0.21 13.18
CA GLU A 28 4.40 -1.40 13.96
C GLU A 28 4.07 -1.20 15.44
N ASN A 29 3.42 -2.20 16.03
CA ASN A 29 3.07 -2.22 17.46
C ASN A 29 2.16 -1.05 17.92
N LEU A 30 1.43 -0.42 17.00
CA LEU A 30 0.46 0.64 17.31
C LEU A 30 -0.96 0.09 17.15
N THR A 31 -1.62 -0.23 18.27
CA THR A 31 -2.98 -0.80 18.30
C THR A 31 -3.99 0.06 17.53
N LEU A 32 -3.89 1.39 17.65
CA LEU A 32 -4.74 2.32 16.92
C LEU A 32 -4.57 2.18 15.39
N LEU A 33 -3.40 1.76 14.92
CA LEU A 33 -3.08 1.65 13.49
C LEU A 33 -3.17 0.21 12.97
N GLN A 34 -3.72 -0.72 13.73
CA GLN A 34 -3.68 -2.14 13.38
C GLN A 34 -4.40 -2.44 12.06
N VAL A 35 -5.50 -1.74 11.75
CA VAL A 35 -6.26 -1.92 10.49
C VAL A 35 -5.41 -1.51 9.29
N VAL A 36 -4.84 -0.30 9.30
CA VAL A 36 -3.98 0.19 8.21
C VAL A 36 -2.67 -0.60 8.12
N ASN A 37 -2.13 -1.08 9.24
CA ASN A 37 -0.97 -1.98 9.26
C ASN A 37 -1.29 -3.31 8.56
N GLY A 38 -2.43 -3.93 8.88
CA GLY A 38 -2.87 -5.18 8.24
C GLY A 38 -2.99 -5.05 6.73
N LYS A 39 -3.56 -3.94 6.25
CA LYS A 39 -3.65 -3.65 4.81
C LYS A 39 -2.29 -3.44 4.15
N ALA A 40 -1.36 -2.77 4.83
CA ALA A 40 0.01 -2.64 4.36
C ALA A 40 0.74 -4.00 4.31
N GLN A 41 0.44 -4.94 5.22
CA GLN A 41 0.99 -6.30 5.17
C GLN A 41 0.44 -7.10 3.99
N GLU A 42 -0.87 -7.04 3.71
CA GLU A 42 -1.48 -7.65 2.52
C GLU A 42 -0.81 -7.11 1.24
N MET A 43 -0.60 -5.78 1.17
CA MET A 43 0.09 -5.13 0.06
C MET A 43 1.54 -5.64 -0.07
N ALA A 44 2.26 -5.79 1.04
CA ALA A 44 3.63 -6.32 1.06
C ALA A 44 3.72 -7.72 0.46
N GLN A 45 2.77 -8.60 0.80
CA GLN A 45 2.69 -9.97 0.30
C GLN A 45 2.37 -10.01 -1.21
N ALA A 46 1.43 -9.18 -1.66
CA ALA A 46 1.10 -9.04 -3.08
C ALA A 46 2.35 -8.64 -3.90
N ILE A 47 3.11 -7.66 -3.41
CA ILE A 47 4.34 -7.21 -4.06
C ILE A 47 5.38 -8.32 -4.14
N ASP A 48 5.57 -9.10 -3.07
CA ASP A 48 6.53 -10.21 -3.06
C ASP A 48 6.17 -11.28 -4.10
N ALA A 49 4.89 -11.62 -4.22
CA ALA A 49 4.42 -12.55 -5.25
C ALA A 49 4.66 -12.03 -6.67
N LEU A 50 4.42 -10.73 -6.92
CA LEU A 50 4.68 -10.10 -8.22
C LEU A 50 6.16 -10.05 -8.55
N GLN A 51 7.02 -9.76 -7.55
CA GLN A 51 8.47 -9.77 -7.72
C GLN A 51 8.99 -11.18 -8.05
N GLN A 52 8.47 -12.22 -7.40
CA GLN A 52 8.79 -13.62 -7.74
C GLN A 52 8.39 -13.95 -9.18
N LEU A 53 7.23 -13.47 -9.66
CA LEU A 53 6.81 -13.69 -11.03
C LEU A 53 7.76 -13.03 -12.05
N LEU A 54 8.27 -11.82 -11.76
CA LEU A 54 9.27 -11.14 -12.61
C LEU A 54 10.58 -11.93 -12.75
N GLN A 55 10.92 -12.77 -11.77
CA GLN A 55 12.12 -13.60 -11.80
C GLN A 55 11.99 -14.85 -12.69
N GLN A 56 10.78 -15.25 -13.09
CA GLN A 56 10.54 -16.46 -13.90
C GLN A 56 11.04 -16.38 -15.36
N GLY A 57 11.65 -15.26 -15.76
CA GLY A 57 12.33 -15.15 -17.07
C GLY A 57 11.39 -15.18 -18.28
N LEU A 58 10.11 -14.84 -18.10
CA LEU A 58 9.12 -14.85 -19.17
C LEU A 58 9.44 -13.81 -20.27
N ALA A 59 9.12 -14.15 -21.52
CA ALA A 59 9.12 -13.20 -22.61
C ALA A 59 8.11 -12.06 -22.33
N ALA A 60 8.42 -10.83 -22.76
CA ALA A 60 7.69 -9.63 -22.34
C ALA A 60 6.15 -9.69 -22.56
N ASN A 61 5.70 -10.26 -23.68
CA ASN A 61 4.27 -10.44 -23.98
C ASN A 61 3.57 -11.45 -23.06
N LYS A 62 4.28 -12.48 -22.61
CA LYS A 62 3.79 -13.47 -21.65
C LYS A 62 3.88 -12.95 -20.21
N LEU A 63 4.87 -12.11 -19.93
CA LEU A 63 5.09 -11.51 -18.62
C LEU A 63 3.93 -10.62 -18.18
N VAL A 64 3.52 -9.66 -19.01
CA VAL A 64 2.40 -8.76 -18.68
C VAL A 64 1.10 -9.55 -18.49
N LYS A 65 0.84 -10.52 -19.37
CA LYS A 65 -0.33 -11.40 -19.24
C LYS A 65 -0.29 -12.22 -17.95
N ALA A 66 0.87 -12.72 -17.55
CA ALA A 66 1.03 -13.45 -16.31
C ALA A 66 0.81 -12.55 -15.10
N LEU A 67 1.37 -11.34 -15.09
CA LEU A 67 1.19 -10.35 -14.01
C LEU A 67 -0.28 -9.98 -13.84
N ASN A 68 -0.98 -9.65 -14.93
CA ASN A 68 -2.40 -9.28 -14.91
C ASN A 68 -3.34 -10.41 -14.49
N ALA A 69 -2.91 -11.67 -14.64
CA ALA A 69 -3.70 -12.82 -14.23
C ALA A 69 -3.44 -13.24 -12.77
N THR A 70 -2.53 -12.58 -12.06
CA THR A 70 -2.25 -12.93 -10.66
C THR A 70 -3.29 -12.36 -9.71
N GLU A 71 -3.63 -13.15 -8.70
CA GLU A 71 -4.43 -12.68 -7.54
C GLU A 71 -3.74 -11.51 -6.82
N ALA A 72 -2.40 -11.47 -6.83
CA ALA A 72 -1.63 -10.37 -6.27
C ALA A 72 -1.89 -9.03 -6.99
N ALA A 73 -2.06 -9.03 -8.32
CA ALA A 73 -2.43 -7.82 -9.05
C ALA A 73 -3.86 -7.37 -8.74
N ALA A 74 -4.80 -8.31 -8.60
CA ALA A 74 -6.17 -8.00 -8.20
C ALA A 74 -6.24 -7.42 -6.78
N LEU A 75 -5.51 -8.03 -5.84
CA LEU A 75 -5.40 -7.57 -4.46
C LEU A 75 -4.84 -6.15 -4.37
N LEU A 76 -3.87 -5.77 -5.22
CA LEU A 76 -3.38 -4.39 -5.28
C LEU A 76 -4.43 -3.39 -5.78
N ASP A 77 -5.31 -3.78 -6.71
CA ASP A 77 -6.44 -2.93 -7.15
C ASP A 77 -7.47 -2.81 -6.02
N GLU A 78 -7.79 -3.91 -5.34
CA GLU A 78 -8.74 -3.91 -4.22
C GLU A 78 -8.28 -3.06 -3.02
N ILE A 79 -7.00 -3.14 -2.64
CA ILE A 79 -6.46 -2.33 -1.54
C ILE A 79 -6.49 -0.84 -1.88
N VAL A 80 -6.31 -0.51 -3.17
CA VAL A 80 -6.37 0.87 -3.65
C VAL A 80 -7.80 1.41 -3.59
N ASP A 81 -8.78 0.58 -3.88
CA ASP A 81 -10.20 0.95 -3.82
C ASP A 81 -10.74 0.93 -2.37
N ALA A 82 -10.00 0.38 -1.42
CA ALA A 82 -10.39 0.34 -0.02
C ALA A 82 -10.13 1.70 0.67
N ASP A 83 -11.17 2.29 1.24
CA ASP A 83 -11.11 3.57 1.96
C ASP A 83 -10.69 3.40 3.43
N VAL A 84 -9.53 2.75 3.63
CA VAL A 84 -9.06 2.30 4.94
C VAL A 84 -8.72 3.48 5.88
N VAL A 85 -8.33 4.62 5.32
CA VAL A 85 -8.02 5.82 6.11
C VAL A 85 -9.30 6.42 6.71
N SER A 86 -10.39 6.49 5.95
CA SER A 86 -11.67 6.95 6.49
C SER A 86 -12.25 5.99 7.53
N GLU A 87 -12.05 4.68 7.38
CA GLU A 87 -12.40 3.71 8.44
C GLU A 87 -11.61 3.96 9.73
N LEU A 88 -10.31 4.24 9.61
CA LEU A 88 -9.45 4.58 10.75
C LEU A 88 -9.88 5.91 11.40
N GLU A 89 -10.21 6.92 10.61
CA GLU A 89 -10.69 8.23 11.10
C GLU A 89 -11.95 8.07 11.94
N ALA A 90 -12.94 7.33 11.43
CA ALA A 90 -14.17 7.05 12.16
C ALA A 90 -13.91 6.29 13.48
N TYR A 91 -12.99 5.33 13.45
CA TYR A 91 -12.58 4.61 14.66
C TYR A 91 -11.88 5.53 15.66
N MET A 92 -10.96 6.38 15.23
CA MET A 92 -10.24 7.30 16.13
C MET A 92 -11.16 8.38 16.71
N LEU A 93 -12.14 8.85 15.93
CA LEU A 93 -13.19 9.75 16.44
C LEU A 93 -14.02 9.05 17.53
N SER A 94 -14.45 7.82 17.29
CA SER A 94 -15.19 7.03 18.29
C SER A 94 -14.35 6.73 19.54
N ALA A 95 -13.06 6.41 19.37
CA ALA A 95 -12.15 6.17 20.49
C ALA A 95 -11.86 7.45 21.31
N ALA A 96 -12.00 8.62 20.69
CA ALA A 96 -11.88 9.92 21.35
C ALA A 96 -13.18 10.39 21.98
N GLU A 97 -14.33 9.73 21.73
CA GLU A 97 -15.60 10.10 22.35
C GLU A 97 -15.50 10.00 23.88
N GLY A 98 -15.72 11.14 24.55
CA GLY A 98 -15.64 11.22 26.01
C GLY A 98 -14.24 11.50 26.57
N ILE A 99 -13.23 11.72 25.72
CA ILE A 99 -11.94 12.26 26.16
C ILE A 99 -12.06 13.78 26.33
N GLU A 100 -12.12 14.25 27.57
CA GLU A 100 -12.11 15.68 27.92
C GLU A 100 -10.68 16.26 28.02
N ASP A 101 -9.72 15.65 27.33
CA ASP A 101 -8.33 16.08 27.28
C ASP A 101 -7.98 16.59 25.88
N ALA A 102 -7.70 17.89 25.79
CA ALA A 102 -7.38 18.56 24.54
C ALA A 102 -6.01 18.11 23.97
N GLU A 103 -5.04 17.78 24.81
CA GLU A 103 -3.72 17.32 24.36
C GLU A 103 -3.82 15.92 23.74
N VAL A 104 -4.62 15.03 24.33
CA VAL A 104 -4.88 13.69 23.78
C VAL A 104 -5.63 13.78 22.44
N THR A 105 -6.64 14.64 22.36
CA THR A 105 -7.39 14.85 21.11
C THR A 105 -6.50 15.41 19.99
N GLN A 106 -5.63 16.36 20.33
CA GLN A 106 -4.64 16.91 19.41
C GLN A 106 -3.64 15.84 18.94
N PHE A 107 -3.14 15.01 19.87
CA PHE A 107 -2.26 13.89 19.54
C PHE A 107 -2.90 12.91 18.54
N LEU A 108 -4.16 12.53 18.73
CA LEU A 108 -4.88 11.65 17.81
C LEU A 108 -5.04 12.26 16.42
N THR A 109 -5.31 13.56 16.35
CA THR A 109 -5.38 14.31 15.09
C THR A 109 -4.03 14.32 14.36
N GLU A 110 -2.93 14.56 15.08
CA GLU A 110 -1.58 14.55 14.49
C GLU A 110 -1.15 13.16 14.01
N VAL A 111 -1.60 12.10 14.70
CA VAL A 111 -1.40 10.72 14.25
C VAL A 111 -2.18 10.46 12.97
N MET A 112 -3.45 10.88 12.89
CA MET A 112 -4.28 10.76 11.68
C MET A 112 -3.64 11.45 10.47
N ASP A 113 -3.22 12.70 10.61
CA ASP A 113 -2.55 13.45 9.55
C ASP A 113 -1.30 12.74 9.02
N LYS A 114 -0.53 12.10 9.91
CA LYS A 114 0.69 11.36 9.54
C LYS A 114 0.35 10.05 8.82
N VAL A 115 -0.68 9.34 9.28
CA VAL A 115 -1.17 8.11 8.65
C VAL A 115 -1.66 8.42 7.25
N GLU A 116 -2.54 9.41 7.10
CA GLU A 116 -3.11 9.80 5.81
C GLU A 116 -2.01 10.15 4.80
N ARG A 117 -1.03 10.98 5.17
CA ARG A 117 0.07 11.35 4.27
C ARG A 117 0.88 10.14 3.80
N LYS A 118 1.23 9.23 4.72
CA LYS A 118 2.01 8.04 4.37
C LYS A 118 1.18 7.02 3.59
N TYR A 119 -0.10 6.88 3.90
CA TYR A 119 -1.01 5.97 3.19
C TYR A 119 -1.33 6.46 1.78
N ASN A 120 -1.57 7.75 1.59
CA ASN A 120 -1.75 8.33 0.27
C ASN A 120 -0.52 8.14 -0.63
N LEU A 121 0.69 8.21 -0.05
CA LEU A 121 1.91 7.87 -0.79
C LEU A 121 1.93 6.40 -1.23
N LEU A 122 1.47 5.47 -0.39
CA LEU A 122 1.33 4.05 -0.76
C LEU A 122 0.38 3.89 -1.94
N LEU A 123 -0.81 4.50 -1.84
CA LEU A 123 -1.84 4.45 -2.87
C LEU A 123 -1.32 5.02 -4.19
N GLU A 124 -0.60 6.14 -4.17
CA GLU A 124 0.02 6.71 -5.37
C GLU A 124 0.96 5.71 -6.06
N LYS A 125 1.79 4.99 -5.29
CA LYS A 125 2.71 3.99 -5.86
C LYS A 125 1.97 2.76 -6.38
N ALA A 126 0.92 2.33 -5.69
CA ALA A 126 0.08 1.22 -6.12
C ALA A 126 -0.66 1.57 -7.43
N HIS A 127 -1.26 2.75 -7.52
CA HIS A 127 -1.86 3.27 -8.75
C HIS A 127 -0.86 3.35 -9.91
N ALA A 128 0.36 3.85 -9.66
CA ALA A 128 1.39 3.92 -10.68
C ALA A 128 1.79 2.54 -11.21
N TYR A 129 1.75 1.51 -10.35
CA TYR A 129 1.96 0.12 -10.75
C TYR A 129 0.77 -0.45 -11.52
N ASN A 130 -0.46 -0.26 -11.05
CA ASN A 130 -1.68 -0.73 -11.72
C ASN A 130 -1.84 -0.11 -13.11
N ALA A 131 -1.47 1.16 -13.28
CA ALA A 131 -1.42 1.81 -14.59
C ALA A 131 -0.43 1.13 -15.55
N LEU A 132 0.70 0.64 -15.04
CA LEU A 132 1.68 -0.11 -15.82
C LEU A 132 1.18 -1.51 -16.22
N LEU A 133 0.31 -2.12 -15.43
CA LEU A 133 -0.36 -3.39 -15.73
C LEU A 133 -1.42 -3.25 -16.84
N LYS A 134 -2.10 -2.10 -16.89
CA LYS A 134 -3.20 -1.80 -17.83
C LYS A 134 -2.72 -1.28 -19.21
N GLY A 135 -1.45 -0.92 -19.36
CA GLY A 135 -0.85 -0.35 -20.60
C GLY A 135 0.09 -1.30 -21.34
#